data_AF-A0A354GQU9-F1
#
_entry.id   AF-A0A354GQU9-F1
#
_cell.length_a   1.000
_cell.length_b   1.000
_cell.length_c   1.000
_cell.angle_alpha   90.00
_cell.angle_beta   90.00
_cell.angle_gamma   90.00
#
_symmetry.space_group_name_H-M   'P 1'
#
loop_
_entity.id
_entity.type
_entity.pdbx_description
1 polymer ?
#
loop_
_entity_poly.entity_id
_entity_poly.type
_entity_poly.pdbx_seq_one_letter_code
_entity_poly.pdbx_strand_id
1 'polypeptide(L)'
;MEGLLDTGSDDTVFPERVAARIGVDLTHAPTGGASGVGGGTALLRYAEVVLRLSDGREHRQWTARVGFTSAPLKRPLFGFAGFLQYFTASFHGDREEVELTINRLYQGT
;
A
#
# COMPACT_ATOMS: atom_id res chain seq x y z
N MET A 1 -10.75 -5.97 0.23
CA MET A 1 -10.51 -4.77 1.06
C MET A 1 -10.37 -3.62 0.10
N GLU A 2 -11.01 -2.49 0.37
CA GLU A 2 -10.85 -1.27 -0.43
C GLU A 2 -9.69 -0.43 0.12
N GLY A 3 -8.96 0.22 -0.77
CA GLY A 3 -7.86 1.15 -0.47
C GLY A 3 -7.87 2.33 -1.43
N LEU A 4 -7.15 3.39 -1.09
CA LEU A 4 -6.98 4.57 -1.93
C LEU A 4 -5.67 4.45 -2.70
N LEU A 5 -5.71 4.53 -4.03
CA LEU A 5 -4.50 4.76 -4.81
C LEU A 5 -4.05 6.20 -4.58
N ASP A 6 -2.85 6.37 -4.04
CA ASP A 6 -2.36 7.66 -3.59
C ASP A 6 -0.97 7.91 -4.16
N THR A 7 -0.92 8.55 -5.32
CA THR A 7 0.34 8.91 -5.98
C THR A 7 1.16 9.94 -5.20
N GLY A 8 0.59 10.58 -4.17
CA GLY A 8 1.28 11.51 -3.29
C GLY A 8 1.93 10.86 -2.08
N SER A 9 1.69 9.56 -1.84
CA SER A 9 2.30 8.82 -0.74
C SER A 9 3.54 8.05 -1.20
N ASP A 10 4.65 8.22 -0.47
CA ASP A 10 5.90 7.49 -0.72
C ASP A 10 5.74 5.99 -0.43
N ASP A 11 5.07 5.64 0.66
CA ASP A 11 4.89 4.26 1.12
C ASP A 11 3.44 3.79 0.97
N THR A 12 3.26 2.49 0.76
CA THR A 12 1.99 1.82 1.00
C THR A 12 1.77 1.66 2.50
N VAL A 13 0.66 2.19 3.01
CA VAL A 13 0.37 2.25 4.46
C VAL A 13 -0.99 1.67 4.79
N PHE A 14 -1.02 0.78 5.78
CA PHE A 14 -2.23 0.17 6.32
C PHE A 14 -2.49 0.62 7.77
N PRO A 15 -3.75 0.62 8.23
CA PRO A 15 -4.06 0.68 9.66
C PRO A 15 -3.48 -0.53 10.41
N GLU A 16 -2.97 -0.36 11.64
CA GLU A 16 -2.43 -1.46 12.47
C GLU A 16 -3.43 -2.60 12.70
N ARG A 17 -4.75 -2.31 12.76
CA ARG A 17 -5.79 -3.35 12.84
C ARG A 17 -5.73 -4.37 11.69
N VAL A 18 -5.15 -3.98 10.55
CA VAL A 18 -4.96 -4.88 9.41
C VAL A 18 -3.86 -5.88 9.71
N ALA A 19 -2.74 -5.46 10.30
CA ALA A 19 -1.66 -6.35 10.72
C ALA A 19 -2.17 -7.43 11.67
N ALA A 20 -2.92 -7.04 12.70
CA ALA A 20 -3.54 -7.97 13.65
C ALA A 20 -4.44 -9.00 12.95
N ARG A 21 -5.25 -8.56 11.97
CA ARG A 21 -6.16 -9.43 11.22
C ARG A 21 -5.44 -10.44 10.32
N ILE A 22 -4.26 -10.09 9.81
CA ILE A 22 -3.46 -10.97 8.92
C ILE A 22 -2.33 -11.70 9.66
N GLY A 23 -2.25 -11.58 10.99
CA GLY A 23 -1.27 -12.28 11.81
C GLY A 23 0.16 -11.71 11.74
N VAL A 24 0.31 -10.44 11.35
CA VAL A 24 1.62 -9.76 11.36
C VAL A 24 1.91 -9.23 12.77
N ASP A 25 3.02 -9.69 13.37
CA ASP A 25 3.53 -9.16 14.64
C ASP A 25 4.34 -7.88 14.41
N LEU A 26 3.91 -6.79 15.05
CA LEU A 26 4.53 -5.46 14.94
C LEU A 26 5.41 -5.10 16.14
N THR A 27 5.54 -5.98 17.14
CA THR A 27 6.20 -5.69 18.43
C THR A 27 7.64 -5.22 18.24
N HIS A 28 8.37 -5.84 17.32
CA HIS A 28 9.78 -5.54 17.01
C HIS A 28 9.99 -5.07 15.56
N ALA A 29 8.93 -4.59 14.91
CA ALA A 29 9.01 -4.15 13.52
C ALA A 29 9.91 -2.91 13.39
N PRO A 30 10.74 -2.81 12.32
CA PRO A 30 11.45 -1.58 11.99
C PRO A 30 10.48 -0.40 11.90
N THR A 31 10.89 0.75 12.43
CA THR A 31 10.05 1.95 12.44
C THR A 31 10.55 3.03 11.51
N GLY A 32 9.64 3.86 11.03
CA GLY A 32 9.93 5.12 10.33
C GLY A 32 8.84 6.16 10.61
N GLY A 33 8.96 7.33 9.99
CA GLY A 33 8.00 8.41 10.14
C GLY A 33 7.30 8.71 8.82
N ALA A 34 6.03 9.07 8.89
CA ALA A 34 5.29 9.68 7.81
C ALA A 34 4.94 11.13 8.16
N SER A 35 4.92 11.99 7.16
CA SER A 35 4.41 13.36 7.27
C SER A 35 3.27 13.55 6.28
N GLY A 36 2.09 13.87 6.79
CA GLY A 36 0.90 14.12 6.00
C GLY A 36 0.73 15.59 5.64
N VAL A 37 -0.18 15.84 4.70
CA VAL A 37 -0.64 17.20 4.37
C VAL A 37 -1.16 17.89 5.63
N GLY A 38 -0.73 19.14 5.86
CA GLY A 38 -1.05 19.89 7.08
C GLY A 38 -0.08 19.67 8.25
N GLY A 39 1.04 18.97 8.03
CA GLY A 39 2.13 18.86 9.00
C GLY A 39 1.93 17.79 10.09
N GLY A 40 0.87 16.99 10.00
CA GLY A 40 0.66 15.86 10.90
C GLY A 40 1.72 14.79 10.67
N THR A 41 2.27 14.23 11.74
CA THR A 41 3.25 13.14 11.67
C THR A 41 2.66 11.85 12.22
N ALA A 42 3.12 10.72 11.70
CA ALA A 42 2.70 9.39 12.16
C ALA A 42 3.90 8.44 12.25
N LEU A 43 3.92 7.59 13.27
CA LEU A 43 4.85 6.47 13.34
C LEU A 43 4.36 5.36 12.40
N LEU A 44 5.27 4.85 11.58
CA LEU A 44 5.07 3.68 10.74
C LEU A 44 5.89 2.51 11.31
N ARG A 45 5.26 1.32 11.40
CA ARG A 45 5.90 0.04 11.69
C ARG A 45 5.90 -0.79 10.42
N TYR A 46 7.06 -1.17 9.92
CA TYR A 46 7.17 -1.84 8.63
C TYR A 46 7.24 -3.35 8.79
N ALA A 47 6.52 -4.06 7.92
CA ALA A 47 6.64 -5.50 7.77
C ALA A 47 6.52 -5.89 6.29
N GLU A 48 7.08 -7.05 5.94
CA GLU A 48 6.84 -7.68 4.65
C GLU A 48 5.50 -8.42 4.67
N VAL A 49 4.69 -8.19 3.65
CA VAL A 49 3.41 -8.87 3.45
C VAL A 49 3.27 -9.30 2.01
N VAL A 50 2.42 -10.29 1.78
CA VAL A 50 2.01 -10.66 0.43
C VAL A 50 0.77 -9.85 0.07
N LEU A 51 0.90 -8.96 -0.91
CA LEU A 51 -0.23 -8.25 -1.50
C LEU A 51 -0.76 -9.05 -2.69
N ARG A 52 -2.08 -9.13 -2.79
CA ARG A 52 -2.78 -9.75 -3.91
C ARG A 52 -3.86 -8.82 -4.43
N LEU A 53 -3.82 -8.56 -5.73
CA LEU A 53 -4.83 -7.82 -6.48
C LEU A 53 -5.55 -8.80 -7.42
N SER A 54 -6.87 -8.68 -7.55
CA SER A 54 -7.65 -9.45 -8.51
C SER A 54 -8.87 -8.66 -8.94
N ASP A 55 -9.19 -8.73 -10.24
CA ASP A 55 -10.43 -8.22 -10.84
C ASP A 55 -11.52 -9.32 -10.95
N GLY A 56 -11.26 -10.51 -10.39
CA GLY A 56 -12.12 -11.69 -10.51
C GLY A 56 -11.86 -12.55 -11.75
N ARG A 57 -11.01 -12.10 -12.69
CA ARG A 57 -10.60 -12.86 -13.88
C ARG A 57 -9.12 -13.23 -13.83
N GLU A 58 -8.27 -12.25 -13.56
CA GLU A 58 -6.86 -12.43 -13.29
C GLU A 58 -6.50 -12.00 -11.87
N HIS A 59 -5.29 -12.38 -11.45
CA HIS A 59 -4.73 -11.90 -10.21
C HIS A 59 -3.23 -11.67 -10.35
N ARG A 60 -2.72 -10.76 -9.53
CA ARG A 60 -1.29 -10.49 -9.35
C ARG A 60 -0.97 -10.56 -7.88
N GLN A 61 0.19 -11.10 -7.56
CA GLN A 61 0.67 -11.25 -6.20
C GLN A 61 2.13 -10.81 -6.12
N TRP A 62 2.52 -10.20 -5.02
CA TRP A 62 3.90 -9.85 -4.77
C TRP A 62 4.16 -9.67 -3.28
N THR A 63 5.39 -9.95 -2.85
CA THR A 63 5.87 -9.58 -1.53
C THR A 63 6.21 -8.09 -1.55
N ALA A 64 5.70 -7.35 -0.58
CA ALA A 64 5.91 -5.92 -0.42
C ALA A 64 6.24 -5.59 1.03
N ARG A 65 7.23 -4.70 1.23
CA ARG A 65 7.38 -4.00 2.50
C ARG A 65 6.33 -2.89 2.56
N VAL A 66 5.52 -2.88 3.62
CA VAL A 66 4.46 -1.88 3.82
C VAL A 66 4.53 -1.30 5.23
N GLY A 67 4.05 -0.07 5.40
CA GLY A 67 3.92 0.57 6.70
C GLY A 67 2.59 0.22 7.37
N PHE A 68 2.61 0.08 8.69
CA PHE A 68 1.42 0.01 9.54
C PHE A 68 1.42 1.17 10.53
N THR A 69 0.26 1.78 10.75
CA THR A 69 0.13 2.91 11.68
C THR A 69 -1.13 2.85 12.53
N SER A 70 -1.02 3.33 13.77
CA SER A 70 -2.15 3.59 14.66
C SER A 70 -2.83 4.93 14.37
N ALA A 71 -2.22 5.79 13.55
CA ALA A 71 -2.84 7.04 13.11
C ALA A 71 -4.16 6.75 12.36
N PRO A 72 -5.19 7.61 12.51
CA PRO A 72 -6.50 7.35 11.94
C PRO A 72 -6.46 7.38 10.40
N LEU A 73 -6.58 6.20 9.80
CA LEU A 73 -6.71 6.01 8.35
C LEU A 73 -8.08 5.42 8.01
N LYS A 74 -8.88 6.15 7.21
CA LYS A 74 -10.19 5.67 6.73
C LYS A 74 -10.04 4.42 5.85
N ARG A 75 -9.04 4.43 4.98
CA ARG A 75 -8.69 3.34 4.05
C ARG A 75 -7.16 3.20 4.03
N PRO A 76 -6.61 2.01 3.72
CA PRO A 76 -5.21 1.88 3.35
C PRO A 76 -4.85 2.83 2.21
N LEU A 77 -3.61 3.31 2.21
CA LEU A 77 -3.02 4.10 1.15
C LEU A 77 -2.12 3.19 0.32
N PHE A 78 -2.39 3.07 -0.97
CA PHE A 78 -1.56 2.37 -1.93
C PHE A 78 -0.66 3.42 -2.61
N GLY A 79 0.45 3.70 -1.94
CA GLY A 79 1.49 4.64 -2.37
C GLY A 79 2.51 4.01 -3.31
N PHE A 80 3.62 4.73 -3.51
CA PHE A 80 4.67 4.31 -4.43
C PHE A 80 5.35 3.00 -4.02
N ALA A 81 6.10 3.01 -2.92
CA ALA A 81 6.77 1.84 -2.40
C ALA A 81 5.75 0.81 -1.88
N GLY A 82 5.92 -0.44 -2.30
CA GLY A 82 5.04 -1.55 -1.92
C GLY A 82 3.80 -1.76 -2.79
N PHE A 83 3.33 -0.79 -3.57
CA PHE A 83 2.20 -0.99 -4.49
C PHE A 83 2.44 -0.38 -5.88
N LEU A 84 2.41 0.95 -6.04
CA LEU A 84 2.41 1.55 -7.38
C LEU A 84 3.73 1.31 -8.13
N GLN A 85 4.86 1.09 -7.45
CA GLN A 85 6.13 0.74 -8.13
C GLN A 85 6.02 -0.55 -8.97
N TYR A 86 5.12 -1.47 -8.63
CA TYR A 86 4.90 -2.74 -9.33
C TYR A 86 4.08 -2.58 -10.61
N PHE A 87 3.55 -1.38 -10.87
CA PHE A 87 2.70 -1.11 -12.02
C PHE A 87 3.06 0.20 -12.72
N THR A 88 2.93 0.23 -14.04
CA THR A 88 2.62 1.46 -14.75
C THR A 88 1.13 1.72 -14.55
N ALA A 89 0.80 2.77 -13.78
CA ALA A 89 -0.58 3.15 -13.47
C ALA A 89 -1.04 4.33 -14.34
N SER A 90 -2.13 4.13 -15.08
CA SER A 90 -2.79 5.17 -15.89
C SER A 90 -4.17 5.47 -15.32
N PHE A 91 -4.39 6.70 -14.87
CA PHE A 91 -5.67 7.13 -14.30
C PHE A 91 -6.54 7.78 -15.38
N HIS A 92 -7.72 7.21 -15.62
CA HIS A 92 -8.69 7.67 -16.61
C HIS A 92 -9.83 8.39 -15.89
N GLY A 93 -9.61 9.68 -15.60
CA GLY A 93 -10.53 10.48 -14.77
C GLY A 93 -11.93 10.66 -15.35
N ASP A 94 -12.09 10.56 -16.68
CA ASP A 94 -13.39 10.60 -17.36
C ASP A 94 -14.25 9.35 -17.11
N ARG A 95 -13.61 8.23 -16.75
CA ARG A 95 -14.25 6.93 -16.50
C ARG A 95 -14.22 6.53 -15.03
N GLU A 96 -13.49 7.28 -14.20
CA GLU A 96 -13.16 6.91 -12.83
C GLU A 96 -12.46 5.55 -12.72
N GLU A 97 -11.66 5.20 -13.73
CA GLU A 97 -10.95 3.93 -13.84
C GLU A 97 -9.44 4.11 -13.73
N VAL A 98 -8.75 3.03 -13.36
CA VAL A 98 -7.28 2.94 -13.41
C VAL A 98 -6.89 1.70 -14.19
N GLU A 99 -5.97 1.86 -15.13
CA GLU A 99 -5.29 0.76 -15.79
C GLU A 99 -3.95 0.50 -15.09
N LEU A 100 -3.71 -0.75 -14.69
CA LEU A 100 -2.47 -1.18 -14.04
C LEU A 100 -1.77 -2.20 -14.92
N THR A 101 -0.72 -1.78 -15.61
CA THR A 101 0.16 -2.69 -16.37
C THR A 101 1.37 -3.05 -15.54
N ILE A 102 1.80 -4.31 -15.52
CA ILE A 102 2.96 -4.75 -14.72
C ILE A 102 4.21 -3.95 -15.10
N ASN A 103 4.88 -3.40 -14.09
CA ASN A 103 6.20 -2.81 -14.25
C ASN A 103 7.24 -3.92 -14.36
N ARG A 104 7.91 -4.03 -15.52
CA ARG A 104 8.90 -5.08 -15.78
C ARG A 104 10.14 -5.01 -14.88
N LEU A 105 10.38 -3.88 -14.21
CA LEU A 105 11.46 -3.72 -13.24
C LEU A 105 11.10 -4.24 -11.85
N TYR A 106 9.80 -4.43 -11.58
CA TYR A 106 9.25 -4.87 -10.30
C TYR A 106 8.17 -5.92 -10.56
N GLN A 107 8.58 -7.12 -10.96
CA GLN A 107 7.64 -8.10 -11.53
C GLN A 107 6.73 -8.79 -10.51
N GLY A 108 6.94 -8.59 -9.21
CA GLY A 108 6.28 -9.46 -8.21
C GLY A 108 6.62 -10.92 -8.48
N THR A 109 5.82 -11.84 -7.96
CA THR A 109 5.91 -13.28 -8.28
C THR A 109 4.54 -13.83 -8.60
#